data_AF-A0A7L0UDX6-F1
#
_entry.id   AF-A0A7L0UDX6-F1
#
_cell.length_a   1.000
_cell.length_b   1.000
_cell.length_c   1.000
_cell.angle_alpha   90.00
_cell.angle_beta   90.00
_cell.angle_gamma   90.00
#
_symmetry.space_group_name_H-M   'P 1'
#
loop_
_entity.id
_entity.type
_entity.pdbx_description
1 polymer ?
#
loop_
_entity_poly.entity_id
_entity_poly.type
_entity_poly.pdbx_seq_one_letter_code
_entity_poly.pdbx_strand_id
1 'polypeptide(L)'
;MNSARGLLAASVISIQNSCFIYPACQKCLSRLILDSRRFNCLKCGCTGEAKDASYRYRLSLKIADTSDLFDITVFGSCLDPFFGVTAENLQRYIQELSGETNTDASSGVLVQAVETCFIGKRFIFGV
;
A
#
# COMPACT_ATOMS: atom_id res chain seq x y z
N MET A 1 8.96 2.16 27.68
CA MET A 1 10.21 1.72 27.01
C MET A 1 10.31 2.48 25.71
N ASN A 2 11.18 3.49 25.64
CA ASN A 2 11.54 4.13 24.37
C ASN A 2 12.57 3.23 23.69
N SER A 3 12.11 2.17 23.01
CA SER A 3 12.99 1.45 22.10
C SER A 3 13.31 2.43 20.97
N ALA A 4 14.59 2.81 20.82
CA ALA A 4 15.03 3.55 19.65
C ALA A 4 14.59 2.75 18.42
N ARG A 5 13.75 3.34 17.56
CA ARG A 5 13.34 2.71 16.31
C ARG A 5 14.59 2.42 15.49
N GLY A 6 14.72 1.21 14.97
CA GLY A 6 15.85 0.86 14.12
C GLY A 6 15.75 1.64 12.81
N LEU A 7 16.88 2.02 12.24
CA LEU A 7 16.94 2.62 10.91
C LEU A 7 17.76 1.70 10.02
N LEU A 8 17.19 1.34 8.87
CA LEU A 8 17.83 0.51 7.86
C LEU A 8 17.99 1.32 6.57
N ALA A 9 19.22 1.58 6.16
CA ALA A 9 19.52 2.20 4.88
C ALA A 9 19.72 1.10 3.82
N ALA A 10 18.77 0.97 2.89
CA ALA A 10 18.76 -0.13 1.92
C ALA A 10 18.23 0.32 0.55
N SER A 11 18.68 -0.36 -0.49
CA SER A 11 18.24 -0.15 -1.87
C SER A 11 17.13 -1.13 -2.22
N VAL A 12 16.11 -0.67 -2.95
CA VAL A 12 15.03 -1.55 -3.41
C VAL A 12 15.51 -2.37 -4.60
N ILE A 13 15.35 -3.69 -4.50
CA ILE A 13 15.74 -4.66 -5.52
C ILE A 13 14.54 -5.04 -6.38
N SER A 14 13.38 -5.28 -5.75
CA SER A 14 12.16 -5.62 -6.50
C SER A 14 10.90 -5.38 -5.69
N ILE A 15 9.78 -5.24 -6.41
CA ILE A 15 8.43 -5.21 -5.86
C ILE A 15 7.94 -6.65 -5.69
N GLN A 16 7.40 -6.98 -4.51
CA GLN A 16 6.97 -8.34 -4.18
C GLN A 16 5.45 -8.57 -4.34
N ASN A 17 4.67 -7.50 -4.52
CA ASN A 17 3.21 -7.58 -4.67
C ASN A 17 2.68 -6.40 -5.47
N SER A 18 1.76 -6.65 -6.41
CA SER A 18 1.07 -5.63 -7.21
C SER A 18 -0.12 -4.96 -6.52
N CYS A 19 -0.55 -5.48 -5.36
CA CYS A 19 -1.61 -4.90 -4.54
C CYS A 19 -1.05 -3.79 -3.64
N PHE A 20 -1.07 -2.55 -4.15
CA PHE A 20 -0.50 -1.39 -3.48
C PHE A 20 -1.41 -0.72 -2.46
N ILE A 21 -2.70 -1.05 -2.47
CA ILE A 21 -3.73 -0.47 -1.61
C ILE A 21 -4.64 -1.55 -1.05
N TYR A 22 -5.16 -1.34 0.15
CA TYR A 22 -6.10 -2.25 0.79
C TYR A 22 -7.17 -1.48 1.60
N PRO A 23 -8.39 -2.02 1.70
CA PRO A 23 -9.44 -1.41 2.49
C PRO A 23 -9.15 -1.53 3.99
N ALA A 24 -9.40 -0.47 4.75
CA ALA A 24 -9.08 -0.35 6.16
C ALA A 24 -10.17 0.39 6.95
N CYS A 25 -10.37 0.01 8.22
CA CYS A 25 -11.36 0.67 9.08
C CYS A 25 -10.87 2.09 9.38
N GLN A 26 -11.73 3.07 9.16
CA GLN A 26 -11.46 4.49 9.48
C GLN A 26 -11.14 4.71 10.96
N LYS A 27 -11.71 3.88 11.86
CA LYS A 27 -11.54 4.05 13.31
C LYS A 27 -10.24 3.47 13.84
N CYS A 28 -9.87 2.25 13.42
CA CYS A 28 -8.75 1.52 14.03
C CYS A 28 -7.65 1.11 13.04
N LEU A 29 -7.79 1.51 11.77
CA LEU A 29 -6.82 1.32 10.69
C LEU A 29 -6.52 -0.15 10.34
N SER A 30 -7.25 -1.10 10.95
CA SER A 30 -7.13 -2.51 10.62
C SER A 30 -7.62 -2.75 9.20
N ARG A 31 -7.01 -3.72 8.52
CA ARG A 31 -7.53 -4.24 7.25
C ARG A 31 -9.01 -4.65 7.41
N LEU A 32 -9.82 -4.30 6.42
CA LEU A 32 -11.20 -4.74 6.29
C LEU A 32 -11.30 -5.91 5.32
N ILE A 33 -12.30 -6.75 5.56
CA ILE A 33 -12.83 -7.66 4.55
C ILE A 33 -14.11 -7.00 4.04
N LEU A 34 -14.13 -6.67 2.75
CA LEU A 34 -15.31 -6.10 2.12
C LEU A 34 -16.19 -7.25 1.61
N ASP A 35 -17.47 -7.20 1.97
CA ASP A 35 -18.52 -7.90 1.24
C ASP A 35 -19.05 -6.98 0.13
N SER A 36 -19.81 -7.54 -0.82
CA SER A 36 -20.40 -6.86 -1.98
C SER A 36 -21.13 -5.56 -1.65
N ARG A 37 -21.67 -5.41 -0.44
CA ARG A 37 -22.40 -4.19 -0.02
C ARG A 37 -21.85 -3.54 1.24
N ARG A 38 -21.22 -4.30 2.14
CA ARG A 38 -20.90 -3.83 3.50
C ARG A 38 -19.50 -4.22 3.93
N PHE A 39 -19.00 -3.58 4.98
CA PHE A 39 -17.82 -4.04 5.70
C PHE A 39 -18.13 -4.23 7.19
N ASN A 40 -17.38 -5.13 7.80
CA ASN A 40 -17.32 -5.29 9.25
C ASN A 40 -15.85 -5.36 9.68
N CYS A 41 -15.45 -4.46 10.57
CA CYS A 41 -14.13 -4.50 11.17
C CYS A 41 -14.08 -5.48 12.33
N LEU A 42 -13.37 -6.57 12.13
CA LEU A 42 -13.18 -7.61 13.14
C LEU A 42 -12.42 -7.11 14.40
N LYS A 43 -11.71 -5.97 14.31
CA LYS A 43 -10.92 -5.44 15.42
C LYS A 43 -11.73 -4.53 16.35
N CYS A 44 -12.57 -3.64 15.82
CA CYS A 44 -13.31 -2.67 16.64
C CYS A 44 -14.83 -2.68 16.45
N GLY A 45 -15.36 -3.60 15.65
CA GLY A 45 -16.79 -3.73 15.36
C GLY A 45 -17.36 -2.61 14.51
N CYS A 46 -16.53 -1.76 13.88
CA CYS A 46 -17.00 -0.73 12.95
C CYS A 46 -17.67 -1.39 11.74
N THR A 47 -18.93 -1.02 11.46
CA THR A 47 -19.67 -1.49 10.28
C THR A 47 -20.04 -0.32 9.39
N GLY A 48 -20.18 -0.56 8.09
CA GLY A 48 -20.60 0.47 7.13
C GLY A 48 -20.81 -0.13 5.74
N GLU A 49 -21.11 0.72 4.76
CA GLU A 49 -21.23 0.29 3.36
C GLU A 49 -19.84 0.16 2.73
N ALA A 50 -19.68 -0.75 1.77
CA ALA A 50 -18.38 -1.02 1.15
C ALA A 50 -17.78 0.22 0.47
N LYS A 51 -18.62 1.12 -0.04
CA LYS A 51 -18.22 2.41 -0.63
C LYS A 51 -17.66 3.41 0.39
N ASP A 52 -17.99 3.24 1.67
CA ASP A 52 -17.54 4.12 2.76
C ASP A 52 -16.24 3.59 3.41
N ALA A 53 -15.72 2.45 2.95
CA ALA A 53 -14.46 1.91 3.41
C ALA A 53 -13.31 2.82 2.97
N SER A 54 -12.41 3.15 3.89
CA SER A 54 -11.19 3.89 3.52
C SER A 54 -10.10 2.97 3.01
N TYR A 55 -9.15 3.52 2.26
CA TYR A 55 -8.02 2.78 1.71
C TYR A 55 -6.69 3.23 2.31
N ARG A 56 -5.75 2.28 2.41
CA ARG A 56 -4.37 2.52 2.89
C ARG A 56 -3.37 1.87 1.96
N TYR A 57 -2.20 2.49 1.82
CA TYR A 57 -1.10 1.91 1.07
C TYR A 57 -0.49 0.70 1.79
N ARG A 58 -0.05 -0.26 0.97
CA ARG A 58 0.79 -1.41 1.34
C ARG A 58 1.79 -1.65 0.21
N LEU A 59 3.06 -1.41 0.47
CA LEU A 59 4.13 -1.62 -0.52
C LEU A 59 5.06 -2.73 -0.02
N SER A 60 5.03 -3.89 -0.66
CA SER A 60 5.88 -5.04 -0.32
C SER A 60 7.12 -5.03 -1.21
N LEU A 61 8.31 -4.98 -0.61
CA LEU A 61 9.59 -4.77 -1.27
C LEU A 61 10.60 -5.84 -0.86
N LYS A 62 11.46 -6.22 -1.79
CA LYS A 62 12.76 -6.82 -1.48
C LYS A 62 13.80 -5.72 -1.49
N ILE A 63 14.55 -5.58 -0.41
CA ILE A 63 15.58 -4.55 -0.23
C ILE A 63 16.94 -5.18 0.09
N ALA A 64 18.02 -4.50 -0.27
CA ALA A 64 19.39 -4.91 0.05
C ALA A 64 20.14 -3.80 0.78
N ASP A 65 20.84 -4.14 1.85
CA ASP A 65 21.88 -3.28 2.40
C ASP A 65 23.28 -3.74 1.92
N THR A 66 24.33 -3.46 2.70
CA THR A 66 25.70 -3.86 2.35
C THR A 66 25.99 -5.35 2.53
N SER A 67 25.20 -6.07 3.34
CA SER A 67 25.47 -7.46 3.70
C SER A 67 24.34 -8.41 3.35
N ASP A 68 23.09 -7.95 3.35
CA ASP A 68 21.92 -8.82 3.38
C ASP A 68 20.76 -8.36 2.50
N LEU A 69 19.82 -9.29 2.29
CA LEU A 69 18.54 -9.07 1.62
C LEU A 69 17.40 -9.22 2.63
N PHE A 70 16.43 -8.31 2.56
CA PHE A 70 15.26 -8.31 3.44
C PHE A 70 13.96 -8.19 2.64
N ASP A 71 12.92 -8.86 3.10
CA ASP A 71 11.55 -8.62 2.68
C ASP A 71 10.90 -7.65 3.67
N ILE A 72 10.49 -6.48 3.20
CA ILE A 72 9.83 -5.45 4.01
C ILE A 72 8.47 -5.08 3.42
N THR A 73 7.52 -4.71 4.28
CA THR A 73 6.27 -4.09 3.84
C THR A 73 6.10 -2.73 4.51
N VAL A 74 5.97 -1.69 3.69
CA VAL A 74 5.71 -0.32 4.14
C VAL A 74 4.21 -0.05 4.08
N PHE A 75 3.65 0.58 5.12
CA PHE A 75 2.21 0.78 5.26
C PHE A 75 1.82 2.24 5.48
N GLY A 76 0.63 2.59 4.99
CA GLY A 76 -0.06 3.82 5.34
C GLY A 76 0.47 5.07 4.64
N SER A 77 0.11 6.23 5.18
CA SER A 77 0.28 7.54 4.54
C SER A 77 1.73 8.01 4.41
N CYS A 78 2.70 7.31 4.99
CA CYS A 78 4.11 7.58 4.72
C CYS A 78 4.47 7.36 3.23
N LEU A 79 3.62 6.65 2.48
CA LEU A 79 3.76 6.43 1.05
C LEU A 79 3.12 7.54 0.19
N ASP A 80 2.27 8.41 0.76
CA ASP A 80 1.58 9.47 0.01
C ASP A 80 2.57 10.38 -0.76
N PRO A 81 3.72 10.81 -0.20
CA PRO A 81 4.68 11.63 -0.95
C PRO A 81 5.34 10.90 -2.13
N PHE A 82 5.40 9.57 -2.10
CA PHE A 82 6.02 8.78 -3.17
C PHE A 82 5.03 8.42 -4.27
N PHE A 83 3.75 8.24 -3.92
CA PHE A 83 2.67 8.03 -4.89
C PHE A 83 2.09 9.34 -5.44
N GLY A 84 2.32 10.46 -4.77
CA GLY A 84 1.82 11.79 -5.15
C GLY A 84 0.34 12.03 -4.84
N VAL A 85 -0.37 11.02 -4.34
CA VAL A 85 -1.79 11.08 -3.96
C VAL A 85 -2.03 10.22 -2.72
N THR A 86 -3.19 10.35 -2.09
CA THR A 86 -3.61 9.44 -1.02
C THR A 86 -4.06 8.10 -1.59
N ALA A 87 -3.98 7.03 -0.79
CA ALA A 87 -4.47 5.70 -1.18
C ALA A 87 -5.97 5.72 -1.56
N GLU A 88 -6.76 6.55 -0.89
CA GLU A 88 -8.18 6.78 -1.19
C GLU A 88 -8.37 7.33 -2.60
N ASN A 89 -7.63 8.39 -2.94
CA ASN A 89 -7.72 8.99 -4.26
C ASN A 89 -7.22 8.04 -5.35
N LEU A 90 -6.14 7.28 -5.10
CA LEU A 90 -5.65 6.27 -6.04
C LEU A 90 -6.69 5.17 -6.29
N GLN A 91 -7.36 4.67 -5.23
CA GLN A 91 -8.44 3.69 -5.38
C GLN A 91 -9.55 4.21 -6.30
N ARG A 92 -9.97 5.47 -6.09
CA ARG A 92 -10.99 6.10 -6.92
C ARG A 92 -10.57 6.18 -8.39
N TYR A 93 -9.33 6.59 -8.66
CA TYR A 93 -8.79 6.60 -10.03
C TYR A 93 -8.78 5.21 -10.67
N ILE A 94 -8.39 4.17 -9.93
CA ILE A 94 -8.40 2.79 -10.44
C ILE A 94 -9.83 2.32 -10.75
N GLN A 95 -10.79 2.65 -9.89
CA GLN A 95 -12.20 2.31 -10.10
C GLN A 95 -12.77 3.01 -11.34
N GLU A 96 -12.50 4.30 -11.52
CA GLU A 96 -12.91 5.08 -12.70
C GLU A 96 -12.34 4.45 -13.98
N LEU A 97 -11.04 4.13 -14.00
CA LEU A 97 -10.39 3.48 -15.15
C LEU A 97 -10.95 2.09 -15.47
N SER A 98 -11.31 1.31 -14.45
CA SER A 98 -11.89 -0.03 -14.61
C SER A 98 -13.32 -0.02 -15.13
N GLY A 99 -14.05 1.09 -14.94
CA GLY A 99 -15.37 1.28 -15.53
C GLY A 99 -15.33 1.59 -17.03
N GLU A 100 -14.18 2.08 -17.53
CA GLU A 100 -13.99 2.56 -18.91
C GLU A 100 -13.14 1.61 -19.78
N THR A 101 -12.29 0.75 -19.20
CA THR A 101 -11.37 -0.16 -19.93
C THR A 101 -11.02 -1.44 -19.14
N ASN A 102 -10.55 -2.47 -19.86
CA ASN A 102 -10.10 -3.77 -19.33
C ASN A 102 -9.18 -3.62 -18.09
N THR A 103 -9.63 -4.14 -16.96
CA THR A 103 -9.01 -4.09 -15.62
C THR A 103 -7.54 -4.54 -15.58
N ASP A 104 -7.14 -5.43 -16.48
CA ASP A 104 -5.78 -5.98 -16.52
C ASP A 104 -4.73 -4.97 -17.02
N ALA A 105 -5.12 -4.05 -17.91
CA ALA A 105 -4.21 -3.06 -18.48
C ALA A 105 -3.89 -1.93 -17.49
N SER A 106 -4.88 -1.46 -16.73
CA SER A 106 -4.70 -0.40 -15.72
C SER A 106 -3.85 -0.88 -14.54
N SER A 107 -3.99 -2.15 -14.15
CA SER A 107 -3.15 -2.78 -13.13
C SER A 107 -1.68 -2.86 -13.58
N GLY A 108 -1.41 -3.19 -14.84
CA GLY A 108 -0.05 -3.28 -15.38
C GLY A 108 0.70 -1.94 -15.37
N VAL A 109 0.04 -0.86 -15.79
CA VAL A 109 0.65 0.48 -15.81
C VAL A 109 1.02 0.95 -14.41
N LEU A 110 0.15 0.70 -13.42
CA LEU A 110 0.44 1.07 -12.03
C LEU A 110 1.64 0.29 -11.49
N VAL A 111 1.73 -1.01 -11.76
CA VAL A 111 2.89 -1.83 -11.37
C VAL A 111 4.16 -1.27 -11.99
N GLN A 112 4.16 -0.99 -13.29
CA GLN A 112 5.33 -0.44 -13.98
C GLN A 112 5.75 0.92 -13.42
N ALA A 113 4.80 1.80 -13.08
CA ALA A 113 5.09 3.08 -12.46
C ALA A 113 5.75 2.89 -11.08
N VAL A 114 5.22 1.98 -10.25
CA VAL A 114 5.82 1.67 -8.94
C VAL A 114 7.21 1.07 -9.09
N GLU A 115 7.42 0.13 -10.01
CA GLU A 115 8.75 -0.42 -10.30
C GLU A 115 9.74 0.67 -10.69
N THR A 116 9.35 1.54 -11.62
CA THR A 116 10.19 2.65 -12.10
C THR A 116 10.55 3.64 -10.99
N CYS A 117 9.61 3.93 -10.08
CA CYS A 117 9.81 4.87 -8.99
C CYS A 117 10.71 4.32 -7.88
N PHE A 118 10.65 3.01 -7.60
CA PHE A 118 11.29 2.44 -6.41
C PHE A 118 12.53 1.60 -6.72
N ILE A 119 12.53 0.76 -7.76
CA ILE A 119 13.65 -0.16 -8.02
C ILE A 119 14.94 0.61 -8.27
N GLY A 120 16.02 0.17 -7.62
CA GLY A 120 17.33 0.82 -7.68
C GLY A 120 17.47 2.09 -6.83
N LYS A 121 16.38 2.58 -6.21
CA LYS A 121 16.45 3.72 -5.28
C LYS A 121 16.81 3.25 -3.87
N ARG A 122 17.52 4.11 -3.14
CA ARG A 122 17.95 3.88 -1.76
C ARG A 122 17.10 4.71 -0.80
N PHE A 123 16.58 4.07 0.24
CA PHE A 123 15.75 4.71 1.27
C PHE A 123 16.29 4.41 2.67
N ILE A 124 15.80 5.17 3.64
CA ILE A 124 15.97 4.89 5.06
C ILE A 124 14.61 4.37 5.56
N PHE A 125 14.58 3.11 5.99
CA PHE A 125 13.40 2.45 6.53
C PHE A 125 13.43 2.52 8.05
N GLY A 126 12.35 3.00 8.67
CA GLY A 126 12.13 2.86 10.11
C GLY A 126 11.57 1.48 10.41
N VAL A 127 12.27 0.69 11.22
CA VAL A 127 11.92 -0.69 11.60
C VAL A 127 11.68 -0.84 13.10
#